data_AF-A0A934KXP9-F1
#
_entry.id   AF-A0A934KXP9-F1
#
_cell.length_a   1.000
_cell.length_b   1.000
_cell.length_c   1.000
_cell.angle_alpha   90.00
_cell.angle_beta   90.00
_cell.angle_gamma   90.00
#
_symmetry.space_group_name_H-M   'P 1'
#
loop_
_entity.id
_entity.type
_entity.pdbx_description
1 polymer ?
#
loop_
_entity_poly.entity_id
_entity_poly.type
_entity_poly.pdbx_seq_one_letter_code
_entity_poly.pdbx_strand_id
1 'polypeptide(L)'
;QGLNNLTASVLNLLGKTYLENGKLDNAKRVLFEGLELSRQNDIYEELAKGNQYLAAYFAQIGDFKKAFEYQSQFVSLNDSLENIASRDRLALMQGM
;
A
#
# COMPACT_ATOMS: atom_id res chain seq x y z
N GLN A 1 -15.77 1.40 8.90
CA GLN A 1 -14.94 0.84 7.82
C GLN A 1 -14.57 1.91 6.78
N GLY A 2 -15.51 2.69 6.22
CA GLY A 2 -15.20 3.71 5.21
C GLY A 2 -14.24 4.84 5.65
N LEU A 3 -14.34 5.33 6.89
CA LEU A 3 -13.46 6.39 7.40
C LEU A 3 -11.99 5.93 7.46
N ASN A 4 -11.74 4.72 7.98
CA ASN A 4 -10.38 4.19 8.10
C ASN A 4 -9.74 3.95 6.73
N ASN A 5 -10.52 3.50 5.73
CA ASN A 5 -10.06 3.40 4.35
C ASN A 5 -9.66 4.76 3.79
N LEU A 6 -10.53 5.78 3.90
CA LEU A 6 -10.23 7.13 3.44
C LEU A 6 -8.97 7.68 4.13
N THR A 7 -8.85 7.52 5.45
CA THR A 7 -7.69 7.94 6.22
C THR A 7 -6.41 7.24 5.75
N ALA A 8 -6.45 5.92 5.54
CA ALA A 8 -5.31 5.17 5.02
C ALA A 8 -4.89 5.65 3.63
N SER A 9 -5.87 5.91 2.75
CA SER A 9 -5.61 6.44 1.41
C SER A 9 -4.98 7.82 1.44
N VAL A 10 -5.48 8.72 2.30
CA VAL A 10 -4.89 10.05 2.49
C VAL A 10 -3.46 9.97 3.04
N LEU A 11 -3.20 9.09 4.00
CA LEU A 11 -1.86 8.88 4.56
C LEU A 11 -0.87 8.38 3.49
N ASN A 12 -1.30 7.44 2.66
CA ASN A 12 -0.51 6.92 1.54
C ASN A 12 -0.19 8.01 0.49
N LEU A 13 -1.20 8.78 0.09
CA LEU A 13 -1.03 9.88 -0.85
C LEU A 13 -0.09 10.96 -0.29
N LEU A 14 -0.27 11.33 0.98
CA LEU A 14 0.60 12.29 1.66
C LEU A 14 2.04 11.79 1.75
N GLY A 15 2.22 10.51 2.05
CA GLY A 15 3.52 9.84 2.06
C GLY A 15 4.22 9.90 0.72
N LYS A 16 3.53 9.54 -0.36
CA LYS A 16 4.02 9.68 -1.74
C LYS A 16 4.42 11.12 -2.06
N THR A 17 3.56 12.09 -1.73
CA THR A 17 3.86 13.51 -1.95
C THR A 17 5.10 13.94 -1.16
N TYR A 18 5.27 13.49 0.09
CA TYR A 18 6.48 13.81 0.84
C TYR A 18 7.75 13.17 0.24
N LEU A 19 7.67 11.94 -0.30
CA LEU A 19 8.79 11.30 -1.01
C LEU A 19 9.22 12.09 -2.25
N GLU A 20 8.25 12.46 -3.09
CA GLU A 20 8.48 13.23 -4.32
C GLU A 20 9.10 14.61 -4.00
N ASN A 21 8.78 15.18 -2.85
CA ASN A 21 9.34 16.44 -2.36
C ASN A 21 10.64 16.28 -1.54
N GLY A 22 11.20 15.08 -1.43
CA GLY A 22 12.43 14.81 -0.67
C GLY A 22 12.27 14.95 0.86
N LYS A 23 11.06 15.09 1.38
CA LYS A 23 10.76 15.22 2.82
C LYS A 23 10.69 13.84 3.48
N LEU A 24 11.84 13.16 3.49
CA LEU A 24 11.97 11.75 3.86
C LEU A 24 11.46 11.41 5.26
N ASP A 25 11.69 12.24 6.27
CA ASP A 25 11.22 11.99 7.64
C ASP A 25 9.69 12.04 7.74
N ASN A 26 9.07 13.01 7.04
CA ASN A 26 7.62 13.13 7.00
C ASN A 26 7.00 11.96 6.24
N ALA A 27 7.60 11.58 5.09
CA ALA A 27 7.17 10.44 4.31
C ALA A 27 7.19 9.17 5.15
N LYS A 28 8.31 8.88 5.83
CA LYS A 28 8.46 7.74 6.72
C LYS A 28 7.30 7.68 7.73
N ARG A 29 7.09 8.76 8.47
CA ARG A 29 6.08 8.80 9.55
C ARG A 29 4.69 8.47 9.03
N VAL A 30 4.22 9.16 7.99
CA VAL A 30 2.84 8.99 7.51
C VAL A 30 2.64 7.68 6.76
N LEU A 31 3.66 7.16 6.06
CA LEU A 31 3.59 5.86 5.40
C LEU A 31 3.48 4.72 6.40
N PHE A 32 4.25 4.74 7.50
CA PHE A 32 4.13 3.74 8.55
C PHE A 32 2.79 3.81 9.30
N GLU A 33 2.28 5.02 9.53
CA GLU A 33 0.94 5.23 10.10
C GLU A 33 -0.15 4.64 9.20
N GLY A 34 -0.10 4.91 7.89
CA GLY A 34 -1.02 4.36 6.90
C GLY A 34 -0.94 2.84 6.78
N LEU A 35 0.28 2.28 6.83
CA LEU A 35 0.53 0.85 6.80
C LEU A 35 -0.12 0.15 8.00
N GLU A 36 0.09 0.67 9.20
CA GLU A 36 -0.45 0.08 10.43
C GLU A 36 -1.98 0.19 10.49
N LEU A 37 -2.53 1.35 10.12
CA LEU A 37 -3.98 1.53 10.02
C LEU A 37 -4.60 0.54 9.02
N SER A 38 -3.97 0.38 7.85
CA SER A 38 -4.44 -0.56 6.82
C SER A 38 -4.39 -2.00 7.31
N ARG A 39 -3.33 -2.39 8.00
CA ARG A 39 -3.14 -3.74 8.58
C ARG A 39 -4.19 -4.05 9.65
N GLN A 40 -4.43 -3.12 10.57
CA GLN A 40 -5.38 -3.31 11.68
C GLN A 40 -6.85 -3.37 11.23
N ASN A 41 -7.15 -2.87 10.04
CA ASN A 41 -8.51 -2.77 9.52
C ASN A 41 -8.74 -3.61 8.26
N ASP A 42 -7.80 -4.50 7.91
CA ASP A 42 -7.87 -5.37 6.73
C ASP A 42 -8.12 -4.60 5.41
N ILE A 43 -7.55 -3.39 5.29
CA ILE A 43 -7.68 -2.54 4.10
C ILE A 43 -6.56 -2.91 3.11
N TYR A 44 -6.67 -4.09 2.51
CA TYR A 44 -5.58 -4.70 1.74
C TYR A 44 -5.11 -3.88 0.53
N GLU A 45 -6.00 -3.13 -0.12
CA GLU A 45 -5.64 -2.23 -1.23
C GLU A 45 -4.71 -1.11 -0.78
N GLU A 46 -5.02 -0.47 0.35
CA GLU A 46 -4.18 0.59 0.91
C GLU A 46 -2.92 0.03 1.57
N LEU A 47 -2.99 -1.19 2.11
CA LEU A 47 -1.81 -1.91 2.57
C LEU A 47 -0.82 -2.16 1.43
N ALA A 48 -1.31 -2.58 0.25
CA ALA A 48 -0.47 -2.79 -0.93
C ALA A 48 0.20 -1.48 -1.36
N LYS A 49 -0.56 -0.39 -1.53
CA LYS A 49 -0.02 0.93 -1.89
C LYS A 49 1.01 1.44 -0.89
N GLY A 50 0.74 1.29 0.41
CA GLY A 50 1.67 1.67 1.48
C GLY A 50 3.00 0.91 1.39
N ASN A 51 2.96 -0.39 1.10
CA ASN A 51 4.15 -1.20 0.85
C ASN A 51 4.94 -0.71 -0.36
N GLN A 52 4.27 -0.37 -1.47
CA GLN A 52 4.93 0.17 -2.67
C GLN A 52 5.66 1.49 -2.35
N TYR A 53 5.04 2.39 -1.59
CA TYR A 53 5.67 3.67 -1.24
C TYR A 53 6.78 3.51 -0.21
N LEU A 54 6.67 2.57 0.74
CA LEU A 54 7.78 2.24 1.64
C LEU A 54 8.96 1.61 0.89
N ALA A 55 8.71 0.80 -0.14
CA ALA A 55 9.78 0.29 -1.01
C ALA A 55 10.53 1.45 -1.69
N ALA A 56 9.80 2.43 -2.24
CA ALA A 56 10.38 3.62 -2.84
C ALA A 56 11.16 4.48 -1.81
N TYR A 57 10.61 4.66 -0.60
CA TYR A 57 11.29 5.33 0.51
C TYR A 57 12.63 4.68 0.83
N PHE A 58 12.64 3.36 1.05
CA PHE A 58 13.85 2.62 1.41
C PHE A 58 14.88 2.63 0.28
N ALA A 59 14.44 2.57 -0.99
CA ALA A 59 15.32 2.73 -2.14
C ALA A 59 15.96 4.13 -2.16
N GLN A 60 15.19 5.19 -1.87
CA GLN A 60 15.69 6.57 -1.88
C GLN A 60 16.74 6.84 -0.79
N ILE A 61 16.67 6.14 0.35
CA ILE A 61 17.68 6.24 1.43
C ILE A 61 18.80 5.20 1.32
N GLY A 62 18.80 4.37 0.28
CA GLY A 62 19.84 3.35 0.02
C GLY A 62 19.72 2.05 0.81
N ASP A 63 18.64 1.83 1.56
CA ASP A 63 18.37 0.55 2.24
C ASP A 63 17.65 -0.41 1.27
N PHE A 64 18.39 -0.89 0.27
CA PHE A 64 17.84 -1.75 -0.78
C PHE A 64 17.30 -3.08 -0.27
N LYS A 65 17.80 -3.57 0.87
CA LYS A 65 17.28 -4.77 1.52
C LYS A 65 15.82 -4.56 1.91
N LYS A 66 15.54 -3.49 2.66
CA LYS A 66 14.14 -3.18 3.01
C LYS A 66 13.32 -2.81 1.81
N ALA A 67 13.88 -2.09 0.84
CA ALA A 67 13.18 -1.79 -0.40
C ALA A 67 12.65 -3.07 -1.07
N PHE A 68 13.49 -4.10 -1.16
CA PHE A 68 13.11 -5.40 -1.69
C PHE A 68 12.05 -6.11 -0.84
N GLU A 69 12.17 -6.07 0.49
CA GLU A 69 11.19 -6.67 1.39
C GLU A 69 9.79 -6.06 1.21
N TYR A 70 9.69 -4.72 1.23
CA TYR A 70 8.42 -4.01 1.04
C TYR A 70 7.88 -4.17 -0.39
N GLN A 71 8.76 -4.17 -1.40
CA GLN A 71 8.35 -4.44 -2.78
C GLN A 71 7.77 -5.85 -2.93
N SER A 72 8.37 -6.84 -2.29
CA SER A 72 7.90 -8.23 -2.32
C SER A 72 6.52 -8.37 -1.65
N GLN A 73 6.30 -7.65 -0.54
CA GLN A 73 5.00 -7.61 0.12
C GLN A 73 3.93 -6.95 -0.77
N PHE A 74 4.26 -5.86 -1.46
CA PHE A 74 3.37 -5.22 -2.42
C PHE A 74 2.96 -6.20 -3.53
N VAL A 75 3.92 -6.88 -4.18
CA VAL A 75 3.64 -7.84 -5.25
C VAL A 75 2.72 -8.96 -4.76
N SER A 76 3.05 -9.59 -3.62
CA SER A 76 2.23 -10.68 -3.07
C SER A 76 0.80 -10.26 -2.74
N LEU A 77 0.60 -9.04 -2.23
CA LEU A 77 -0.73 -8.50 -1.95
C LEU A 77 -1.48 -8.19 -3.24
N ASN A 78 -0.83 -7.55 -4.21
CA ASN A 78 -1.46 -7.17 -5.48
C ASN A 78 -1.91 -8.42 -6.27
N ASP A 79 -1.07 -9.46 -6.34
CA ASP A 79 -1.43 -10.73 -6.97
C ASP A 79 -2.65 -11.37 -6.30
N SER A 80 -2.74 -11.28 -4.97
CA SER A 80 -3.87 -11.82 -4.21
C SER A 80 -5.16 -11.04 -4.52
N LEU A 81 -5.08 -9.71 -4.60
CA LEU A 81 -6.21 -8.83 -4.94
C LEU A 81 -6.70 -9.05 -6.36
N GLU A 82 -5.80 -9.17 -7.33
CA GLU A 82 -6.16 -9.43 -8.74
C GLU A 82 -6.84 -10.78 -8.93
N ASN A 83 -6.38 -11.81 -8.21
CA ASN A 83 -7.01 -13.13 -8.22
C ASN A 83 -8.44 -13.09 -7.67
N ILE A 84 -8.68 -12.35 -6.59
CA ILE A 84 -10.02 -12.17 -6.01
C ILE A 84 -10.93 -11.44 -7.01
N ALA A 85 -10.48 -10.29 -7.52
CA ALA A 85 -11.25 -9.49 -8.47
C ALA A 85 -11.61 -10.27 -9.76
N SER A 86 -10.70 -11.12 -10.24
CA SER A 86 -10.92 -11.99 -11.39
C SER A 86 -11.99 -13.05 -11.12
N ARG A 87 -11.97 -13.66 -9.93
CA ARG A 87 -13.00 -14.63 -9.50
C ARG A 87 -14.37 -13.98 -9.39
N ASP A 88 -14.46 -12.81 -8.76
CA ASP A 88 -15.72 -12.09 -8.60
C ASP A 88 -16.33 -11.72 -9.95
N ARG A 89 -15.50 -11.27 -10.90
CA ARG A 89 -15.93 -10.99 -12.27
C ARG A 89 -16.49 -12.23 -12.98
N LEU A 90 -15.83 -13.38 -12.85
CA LEU A 90 -16.29 -14.64 -13.43
C LEU A 90 -17.61 -15.09 -12.82
N ALA A 91 -17.77 -14.97 -11.49
CA ALA A 91 -19.02 -15.29 -10.81
C ALA A 91 -20.19 -14.42 -11.31
N LEU A 92 -19.96 -13.12 -11.51
CA LEU A 92 -20.95 -12.22 -12.10
C LEU A 92 -21.32 -12.60 -13.54
N MET A 93 -20.36 -13.08 -14.34
CA MET A 93 -20.63 -13.53 -15.71
C MET A 93 -21.39 -14.86 -15.78
N GLN A 94 -21.21 -15.76 -14.79
CA GLN A 94 -21.86 -17.08 -14.75
C GLN A 94 -23.22 -17.06 -14.04
N GLY A 95 -23.48 -16.03 -13.23
CA GLY A 95 -24.76 -15.82 -12.54
C GLY A 95 -25.78 -14.97 -13.31
N MET A 96 -25.46 -14.60 -14.55
CA MET A 96 -26.33 -13.90 -15.51
C MET A 96 -26.68 -14.84 -16.66
#